data_AF-A0A934GXR2-F1
#
_entry.id   AF-A0A934GXR2-F1
#
_cell.length_a   1.000
_cell.length_b   1.000
_cell.length_c   1.000
_cell.angle_alpha   90.00
_cell.angle_beta   90.00
_cell.angle_gamma   90.00
#
_symmetry.space_group_name_H-M   'P 1'
#
loop_
_entity.id
_entity.type
_entity.pdbx_description
1 polymer ?
#
loop_
_entity_poly.entity_id
_entity_poly.type
_entity_poly.pdbx_seq_one_letter_code
_entity_poly.pdbx_strand_id
1 'polypeptide(L)'
;MYGDPSRQRQLRRRERRQQISSFQVVFVSILAIGLLLTINFSARIRRSQQIDDLRGNMQATITVLEGVRTDLRQERDYVASDDYIIAWSHREAKMIRPGERLVIPVPGLPPAPTAQPNTTPQPSENDEPDIPIWQLWWNLFFDSDPPG
;
A
#
# COMPACT_ATOMS: atom_id res chain seq x y z
N MET A 1 -56.92 61.28 70.25
CA MET A 1 -56.52 61.79 68.92
C MET A 1 -55.02 61.60 68.79
N TYR A 2 -54.56 61.34 67.57
CA TYR A 2 -53.19 61.07 67.11
C TYR A 2 -52.70 59.62 67.13
N GLY A 3 -52.39 59.15 65.92
CA GLY A 3 -52.05 57.79 65.56
C GLY A 3 -50.54 57.50 65.52
N ASP A 4 -50.31 56.19 65.53
CA ASP A 4 -49.14 55.37 65.22
C ASP A 4 -47.99 55.95 64.36
N PRO A 5 -46.73 55.55 64.63
CA PRO A 5 -45.92 55.03 63.50
C PRO A 5 -45.01 53.83 63.87
N SER A 6 -45.54 52.83 64.56
CA SER A 6 -44.88 51.54 64.83
C SER A 6 -44.98 50.52 63.68
N ARG A 7 -45.52 50.90 62.51
CA ARG A 7 -45.75 50.01 61.35
C ARG A 7 -44.85 50.27 60.12
N GLN A 8 -43.54 50.47 60.27
CA GLN A 8 -42.66 50.65 59.09
C GLN A 8 -41.28 49.98 59.16
N ARG A 9 -41.14 48.81 59.81
CA ARG A 9 -39.87 48.05 59.75
C ARG A 9 -40.01 46.60 59.30
N GLN A 10 -41.11 46.29 58.63
CA GLN A 10 -41.24 45.09 57.82
C GLN A 10 -41.43 45.56 56.38
N LEU A 11 -40.82 44.89 55.39
CA LEU A 11 -40.73 45.27 53.96
C LEU A 11 -39.45 45.99 53.51
N ARG A 12 -38.28 45.54 53.99
CA ARG A 12 -37.05 45.63 53.17
C ARG A 12 -36.44 44.25 52.94
N ARG A 13 -37.30 43.33 52.52
CA ARG A 13 -36.91 42.02 51.99
C ARG A 13 -37.40 41.90 50.55
N ARG A 14 -36.96 42.81 49.68
CA ARG A 14 -37.18 42.68 48.24
C ARG A 14 -35.91 43.08 47.50
N GLU A 15 -35.32 42.06 46.91
CA GLU A 15 -34.63 42.12 45.63
C GLU A 15 -33.52 43.16 45.54
N ARG A 16 -32.36 42.84 46.13
CA ARG A 16 -31.11 43.15 45.43
C ARG A 16 -31.09 42.30 44.16
N ARG A 17 -31.81 42.73 43.12
CA ARG A 17 -31.54 42.32 41.75
C ARG A 17 -30.05 42.61 41.56
N GLN A 18 -29.25 41.55 41.53
CA GLN A 18 -27.87 41.63 41.13
C GLN A 18 -27.90 42.29 39.75
N GLN A 19 -27.54 43.57 39.68
CA GLN A 19 -27.36 44.27 38.43
C GLN A 19 -26.10 43.66 37.85
N ILE A 20 -26.26 42.57 37.09
CA ILE A 20 -25.19 41.94 36.37
C ILE A 20 -24.62 43.04 35.47
N SER A 21 -23.37 43.41 35.72
CA SER A 21 -22.69 44.44 34.94
C SER A 21 -22.73 44.01 33.47
N SER A 22 -23.08 44.91 32.55
CA SER A 22 -23.12 44.62 31.12
C SER A 22 -21.79 44.02 30.63
N PHE A 23 -20.67 44.46 31.21
CA PHE A 23 -19.34 43.89 30.95
C PHE A 23 -19.21 42.42 31.38
N GLN A 24 -19.84 42.03 32.50
CA GLN A 24 -19.86 40.65 32.95
C GLN A 24 -20.67 39.75 32.01
N VAL A 25 -21.79 40.26 31.47
CA VAL A 25 -22.57 39.52 30.46
C VAL A 25 -21.74 39.30 29.20
N VAL A 26 -21.06 40.33 28.69
CA VAL A 26 -20.21 40.22 27.50
C VAL A 26 -19.05 39.25 27.73
N PHE A 27 -18.39 39.33 28.88
CA PHE A 27 -17.29 38.43 29.22
C PHE A 27 -17.74 36.97 29.27
N VAL A 28 -18.85 36.68 29.95
CA VAL A 28 -19.42 35.32 30.00
C VAL A 28 -19.85 34.86 28.62
N SER A 29 -20.37 35.76 27.78
CA SER A 29 -20.79 35.43 26.40
C SER A 29 -19.59 35.03 25.54
N ILE A 30 -18.50 35.81 25.57
CA ILE A 30 -17.27 35.49 24.84
C ILE A 30 -16.69 34.16 25.33
N LEU A 31 -16.68 33.94 26.65
CA LEU A 31 -16.16 32.71 27.24
C LEU A 31 -17.01 31.50 26.84
N ALA A 32 -18.34 31.63 26.84
CA ALA A 32 -19.26 30.58 26.40
C ALA A 32 -19.09 30.26 24.90
N ILE A 33 -18.97 31.29 24.05
CA ILE A 33 -18.74 31.12 22.61
C ILE A 33 -17.38 30.44 22.36
N GLY A 34 -16.33 30.89 23.05
CA GLY A 34 -15.00 30.28 22.95
C GLY A 34 -15.00 28.80 23.33
N LEU A 35 -15.64 28.46 24.45
CA LEU A 35 -15.78 27.08 24.91
C LEU A 35 -16.55 26.21 23.91
N LEU A 36 -17.66 26.74 23.36
CA LEU A 36 -18.44 26.06 22.31
C LEU A 36 -17.61 25.78 21.06
N LEU A 37 -16.81 26.75 20.60
CA LEU A 37 -15.95 26.61 19.44
C LEU A 37 -14.91 25.50 19.65
N THR A 38 -14.23 25.48 20.80
CA THR A 38 -13.23 24.44 21.11
C THR A 38 -13.81 23.03 21.05
N ILE A 39 -15.00 22.82 21.64
CA ILE A 39 -15.67 21.50 21.64
C ILE A 39 -16.09 21.10 20.22
N ASN A 40 -16.70 22.04 19.48
CA ASN A 40 -17.26 21.76 18.16
C ASN A 40 -16.16 21.54 17.10
N PHE A 41 -15.06 22.29 17.20
CA PHE A 41 -13.89 22.13 16.33
C PHE A 41 -13.17 20.80 16.58
N SER A 42 -13.03 20.40 17.85
CA SER A 42 -12.42 19.12 18.23
C SER A 42 -13.21 17.91 17.69
N ALA A 43 -14.56 17.97 17.74
CA ALA A 43 -15.41 16.92 17.18
C ALA A 43 -15.36 16.87 15.64
N ARG A 44 -15.26 18.03 14.98
CA ARG A 44 -15.16 18.12 13.51
C ARG A 44 -13.85 17.53 12.98
N ILE A 45 -12.73 17.83 13.64
CA ILE A 45 -11.41 17.30 13.23
C ILE A 45 -11.38 15.77 13.32
N ARG A 46 -11.87 15.19 14.42
CA ARG A 46 -11.90 13.72 14.59
C ARG A 46 -12.74 13.01 13.53
N ARG A 47 -13.89 13.59 13.15
CA ARG A 47 -14.72 13.01 12.06
C ARG A 47 -14.03 13.06 10.71
N SER A 48 -13.28 14.13 10.43
CA SER A 48 -12.52 14.22 9.17
C SER A 48 -11.46 13.12 9.11
N GLN A 49 -10.66 12.98 10.16
CA GLN A 49 -9.63 11.95 10.26
C GLN A 49 -10.20 10.55 10.06
N GLN A 50 -11.31 10.23 10.72
CA GLN A 50 -11.95 8.92 10.57
C GLN A 50 -12.43 8.63 9.14
N ILE A 51 -12.93 9.65 8.43
CA ILE A 51 -13.34 9.51 7.02
C ILE A 51 -12.12 9.30 6.12
N ASP A 52 -11.03 10.02 6.39
CA ASP A 52 -9.78 9.90 5.63
C ASP A 52 -9.13 8.52 5.84
N ASP A 53 -9.12 8.01 7.07
CA ASP A 53 -8.65 6.66 7.40
C ASP A 53 -9.49 5.58 6.70
N LEU A 54 -10.82 5.73 6.71
CA LEU A 54 -11.72 4.80 6.02
C LEU A 54 -11.47 4.78 4.51
N ARG A 55 -11.28 5.97 3.91
CA ARG A 55 -10.93 6.09 2.48
C ARG A 55 -9.59 5.42 2.18
N GLY A 56 -8.58 5.65 3.02
CA GLY A 56 -7.27 5.02 2.89
C GLY A 56 -7.35 3.49 2.91
N ASN A 57 -8.09 2.94 3.88
CA ASN A 57 -8.29 1.50 4.00
C ASN A 57 -9.05 0.90 2.80
N MET A 58 -10.10 1.56 2.33
CA MET A 58 -10.83 1.12 1.14
C MET A 58 -9.95 1.16 -0.11
N GLN A 59 -9.16 2.22 -0.30
CA GLN A 59 -8.27 2.35 -1.44
C GLN A 59 -7.19 1.26 -1.44
N ALA A 60 -6.58 0.98 -0.29
CA ALA A 60 -5.61 -0.10 -0.15
C ALA A 60 -6.24 -1.46 -0.49
N THR A 61 -7.47 -1.71 -0.04
CA THR A 61 -8.22 -2.92 -0.36
C THR A 61 -8.45 -3.06 -1.86
N ILE A 62 -8.85 -1.99 -2.55
CA ILE A 62 -9.06 -1.97 -4.00
C ILE A 62 -7.75 -2.31 -4.72
N THR A 63 -6.65 -1.67 -4.36
CA THR A 63 -5.35 -1.91 -4.99
C THR A 63 -4.90 -3.37 -4.88
N VAL A 64 -5.07 -3.99 -3.69
CA VAL A 64 -4.78 -5.42 -3.52
C VAL A 64 -5.68 -6.28 -4.40
N LEU A 65 -6.98 -5.99 -4.44
CA LEU A 65 -7.95 -6.78 -5.20
C LEU A 65 -7.75 -6.67 -6.71
N GLU A 66 -7.32 -5.50 -7.20
CA GLU A 66 -6.98 -5.29 -8.61
C GLU A 66 -5.72 -6.07 -9.01
N GLY A 67 -4.72 -6.15 -8.12
CA GLY A 67 -3.55 -7.01 -8.30
C GLY A 67 -3.96 -8.47 -8.45
N VAL A 68 -4.69 -9.00 -7.47
CA VAL A 68 -5.19 -10.39 -7.49
C VAL A 68 -6.04 -10.69 -8.72
N ARG A 69 -6.91 -9.75 -9.12
CA ARG A 69 -7.74 -9.91 -10.32
C ARG A 69 -6.89 -9.99 -11.59
N THR A 70 -5.81 -9.22 -11.66
CA THR A 70 -4.91 -9.21 -12.82
C THR A 70 -4.19 -10.56 -12.92
N ASP A 71 -3.64 -11.05 -11.81
CA ASP A 71 -2.95 -12.34 -11.76
C ASP A 71 -3.89 -13.49 -12.13
N LEU A 72 -5.11 -13.52 -11.55
CA LEU A 72 -6.10 -14.55 -11.86
C LEU A 72 -6.56 -14.51 -13.32
N ARG A 73 -6.61 -13.31 -13.94
CA ARG A 73 -6.93 -13.19 -15.37
C ARG A 73 -5.82 -13.74 -16.23
N GLN A 74 -4.57 -13.44 -15.91
CA GLN A 74 -3.41 -13.98 -16.64
C GLN A 74 -3.39 -15.51 -16.57
N GLU A 75 -3.61 -16.08 -15.38
CA GLU A 75 -3.67 -17.53 -15.21
C GLU A 75 -4.81 -18.15 -16.01
N ARG A 76 -6.01 -17.57 -15.92
CA ARG A 76 -7.15 -18.02 -16.73
C ARG A 76 -6.84 -17.98 -18.22
N ASP A 77 -6.22 -16.90 -18.70
CA ASP A 77 -5.90 -16.71 -20.12
C ASP A 77 -4.83 -17.71 -20.57
N TYR A 78 -3.84 -18.00 -19.72
CA TYR A 78 -2.85 -19.03 -19.96
C TYR A 78 -3.50 -20.42 -20.04
N VAL A 79 -4.33 -20.80 -19.07
CA VAL A 79 -5.03 -22.09 -19.06
C VAL A 79 -5.98 -22.24 -20.25
N ALA A 80 -6.54 -21.14 -20.75
CA ALA A 80 -7.37 -21.14 -21.96
C ALA A 80 -6.57 -21.14 -23.27
N SER A 81 -5.25 -20.98 -23.22
CA SER A 81 -4.40 -20.91 -24.41
C SER A 81 -4.14 -22.28 -25.04
N ASP A 82 -3.89 -22.27 -26.35
CA ASP A 82 -3.50 -23.47 -27.09
C ASP A 82 -2.20 -24.08 -26.55
N ASP A 83 -1.25 -23.24 -26.11
CA ASP A 83 0.03 -23.70 -25.54
C ASP A 83 -0.19 -24.55 -24.28
N TYR A 84 -1.12 -24.12 -23.42
CA TYR A 84 -1.51 -24.92 -22.26
C TYR A 84 -2.19 -26.23 -22.67
N ILE A 85 -3.11 -26.18 -23.63
CA ILE A 85 -3.78 -27.39 -24.15
C ILE A 85 -2.76 -28.38 -24.70
N ILE A 86 -1.78 -27.92 -25.48
CA ILE A 86 -0.69 -28.74 -26.02
C ILE A 86 0.14 -29.34 -24.88
N ALA A 87 0.58 -28.52 -23.94
CA ALA A 87 1.40 -28.97 -22.81
C ALA A 87 0.67 -30.01 -21.96
N TRP A 88 -0.60 -29.77 -21.65
CA TRP A 88 -1.46 -30.71 -20.94
C TRP A 88 -1.68 -32.00 -21.73
N SER A 89 -1.92 -31.89 -23.04
CA SER A 89 -2.14 -33.04 -23.93
C SER A 89 -0.91 -33.96 -23.95
N HIS A 90 0.30 -33.39 -24.01
CA HIS A 90 1.53 -34.17 -24.02
C HIS A 90 1.85 -34.78 -22.64
N ARG A 91 1.67 -34.00 -21.56
CA ARG A 91 2.07 -34.42 -20.21
C ARG A 91 1.07 -35.37 -19.58
N GLU A 92 -0.22 -35.02 -19.62
CA GLU A 92 -1.27 -35.71 -18.88
C GLU A 92 -2.00 -36.72 -19.76
N ALA A 93 -2.47 -36.29 -20.94
CA ALA A 93 -3.22 -37.17 -21.84
C ALA A 93 -2.33 -38.10 -22.68
N LYS A 94 -1.01 -37.91 -22.67
CA LYS A 94 -0.01 -38.63 -23.51
C LYS A 94 -0.37 -38.62 -25.01
N MET A 95 -1.06 -37.57 -25.44
CA MET A 95 -1.42 -37.35 -26.83
C MET A 95 -0.24 -36.73 -27.59
N ILE A 96 -0.23 -36.92 -28.90
CA ILE A 96 0.75 -36.33 -29.83
C ILE A 96 -0.01 -35.62 -30.95
N ARG A 97 0.56 -34.53 -31.48
CA ARG A 97 -0.02 -33.85 -32.64
C ARG A 97 0.24 -34.61 -33.95
N PRO A 98 -0.58 -34.39 -34.99
CA PRO A 98 -0.28 -34.88 -36.33
C PRO A 98 1.12 -34.45 -36.78
N GLY A 99 1.96 -35.43 -37.16
CA GLY A 99 3.35 -35.19 -37.58
C GLY A 99 4.40 -35.30 -36.47
N GLU A 100 4.01 -35.39 -35.19
CA GLU A 100 4.93 -35.68 -34.10
C GLU A 100 5.29 -37.17 -34.05
N ARG A 101 6.54 -37.50 -33.67
CA ARG A 101 7.02 -38.88 -33.52
C ARG A 101 7.09 -39.26 -32.04
N LEU A 102 6.26 -40.21 -31.63
CA LEU A 102 6.31 -40.80 -30.30
C LEU A 102 7.54 -41.72 -30.18
N VAL A 103 8.47 -41.37 -29.30
CA VAL A 103 9.63 -42.21 -28.96
C VAL A 103 9.34 -42.85 -27.61
N ILE A 104 9.22 -44.19 -27.59
CA ILE A 104 9.08 -44.97 -26.36
C ILE A 104 10.45 -45.58 -26.05
N PRO A 105 11.14 -45.15 -24.98
CA PRO A 105 12.40 -45.76 -24.59
C PRO A 105 12.15 -47.22 -24.18
N VAL A 106 12.81 -48.15 -24.86
CA VAL A 106 12.82 -49.56 -24.45
C VAL A 106 14.00 -49.75 -23.49
N PRO A 107 13.76 -50.04 -22.20
CA PRO A 107 14.85 -50.24 -21.25
C PRO A 107 15.66 -51.48 -21.65
N GLY A 108 16.99 -51.34 -21.72
CA GLY A 108 17.92 -52.44 -21.98
C GLY A 108 18.57 -52.47 -23.37
N LEU A 109 18.22 -51.57 -24.30
CA LEU A 109 19.01 -51.39 -25.51
C LEU A 109 20.20 -50.44 -25.25
N PRO A 110 21.42 -50.78 -25.71
CA PRO A 110 22.52 -49.82 -25.71
C PRO A 110 22.12 -48.62 -26.58
N PRO A 111 22.44 -47.37 -26.17
CA PRO A 111 22.10 -46.19 -26.94
C PRO A 111 22.69 -46.30 -28.34
N ALA A 112 21.89 -45.98 -29.37
CA ALA A 112 22.41 -45.83 -30.72
C ALA A 112 23.49 -44.72 -30.71
N PRO A 113 24.60 -44.89 -31.46
CA PRO A 113 25.65 -43.87 -31.51
C PRO A 113 25.02 -42.55 -31.95
N THR A 114 25.03 -41.57 -31.04
CA THR A 114 24.53 -40.23 -31.32
C THR A 114 25.53 -39.56 -32.25
N ALA A 115 25.06 -39.01 -33.38
CA ALA A 115 25.92 -38.20 -34.23
C ALA A 115 26.46 -37.03 -33.39
N GLN A 116 27.79 -36.93 -33.26
CA GLN A 116 28.41 -35.79 -32.59
C GLN A 116 28.01 -34.52 -33.35
N PRO A 117 27.43 -33.52 -32.69
CA PRO A 117 27.25 -32.22 -33.32
C PRO A 117 28.62 -31.70 -33.74
N ASN A 118 28.75 -31.27 -34.99
CA ASN A 118 29.94 -30.56 -35.44
C ASN A 118 30.10 -29.34 -34.54
N THR A 119 31.14 -29.34 -33.71
CA THR A 119 31.53 -28.18 -32.92
C THR A 119 31.96 -27.08 -33.88
N THR A 120 31.09 -26.10 -34.10
CA THR A 120 31.50 -24.79 -34.61
C THR A 120 32.63 -24.29 -33.70
N PRO A 121 33.78 -23.83 -34.23
CA PRO A 121 34.82 -23.26 -33.39
C PRO A 121 34.23 -22.07 -32.62
N GLN A 122 34.13 -22.23 -31.31
CA GLN A 122 33.74 -21.17 -30.40
C GLN A 122 34.88 -20.13 -30.37
N PRO A 123 34.58 -18.82 -30.45
CA PRO A 123 35.60 -17.80 -30.23
C PRO A 123 36.29 -18.06 -28.90
N SER A 124 37.61 -18.11 -28.91
CA SER A 124 38.43 -18.29 -27.71
C SER A 124 38.10 -17.17 -26.72
N GLU A 125 37.58 -17.52 -25.55
CA GLU A 125 37.26 -16.62 -24.43
C GLU A 125 38.53 -16.16 -23.69
N ASN A 126 39.64 -15.98 -24.41
CA ASN A 126 40.97 -15.71 -23.84
C ASN A 126 41.50 -14.30 -24.13
N ASP A 127 40.65 -13.38 -24.57
CA ASP A 127 41.01 -11.95 -24.67
C ASP A 127 40.35 -11.13 -23.54
N GLU A 128 40.04 -11.73 -22.39
CA GLU A 128 39.71 -10.96 -21.20
C GLU A 128 41.02 -10.60 -20.48
N PRO A 129 41.38 -9.31 -20.38
CA PRO A 129 42.59 -8.91 -19.68
C PRO A 129 42.47 -9.35 -18.21
N ASP A 130 43.52 -9.99 -17.69
CA ASP A 130 43.63 -10.45 -16.30
C ASP A 130 43.78 -9.24 -15.36
N ILE A 131 42.70 -8.46 -15.24
CA ILE A 131 42.63 -7.27 -14.39
C ILE A 131 42.14 -7.74 -13.02
N PRO A 132 42.95 -7.55 -11.95
CA PRO A 132 42.50 -7.81 -10.60
C PRO A 132 41.19 -7.08 -10.29
N ILE A 133 40.22 -7.78 -9.70
CA ILE A 133 38.87 -7.28 -9.38
C ILE A 133 38.88 -5.92 -8.66
N TRP A 134 39.88 -5.65 -7.81
CA TRP A 134 39.99 -4.38 -7.10
C TRP A 134 40.29 -3.19 -8.04
N GLN A 135 41.02 -3.41 -9.13
CA GLN A 135 41.30 -2.39 -10.16
C GLN A 135 40.03 -2.08 -10.97
N LEU A 136 39.21 -3.10 -11.25
CA LEU A 136 37.91 -2.91 -11.88
C LEU A 136 37.00 -2.02 -11.03
N TRP A 137 36.91 -2.29 -9.73
CA TRP A 137 36.15 -1.43 -8.81
C TRP A 137 36.70 -0.02 -8.75
N TRP A 138 38.02 0.13 -8.67
CA TRP A 138 38.66 1.44 -8.63
C TRP A 138 38.30 2.29 -9.85
N ASN A 139 38.45 1.73 -11.05
CA ASN A 139 38.12 2.44 -12.29
C ASN A 139 36.63 2.81 -12.35
N LEU A 140 35.74 1.95 -11.85
CA LEU A 140 34.30 2.20 -11.82
C LEU A 140 33.91 3.39 -10.93
N PHE A 141 34.65 3.63 -9.84
CA PHE A 141 34.39 4.73 -8.91
C PHE A 141 35.16 6.01 -9.23
N PHE A 142 36.35 5.90 -9.80
CA PHE A 142 37.28 7.01 -9.95
C PHE A 142 37.68 7.32 -11.40
N ASP A 143 37.22 6.52 -12.38
CA ASP A 143 37.47 6.68 -13.83
C ASP A 143 38.95 7.01 -14.15
N SER A 144 39.84 6.36 -13.41
CA SER A 144 41.28 6.58 -13.43
C SER A 144 42.03 5.33 -12.99
N ASP A 145 43.28 5.20 -13.43
CA ASP A 145 44.14 4.10 -12.99
C ASP A 145 44.48 4.24 -11.50
N PRO A 146 44.51 3.12 -10.75
CA PRO A 146 44.87 3.16 -9.34
C PRO A 146 46.31 3.63 -9.15
N PRO A 147 46.61 4.38 -8.06
CA PRO A 147 47.98 4.74 -7.74
C PRO A 147 48.79 3.46 -7.47
N GLY A 148 49.91 3.31 -8.19
CA GLY A 148 50.87 2.21 -8.03
C GLY A 148 51.74 2.34 -6.79
#